data_AF-A0A534L6E4-F1
#
_entry.id   AF-A0A534L6E4-F1
#
_cell.length_a   1.000
_cell.length_b   1.000
_cell.length_c   1.000
_cell.angle_alpha   90.00
_cell.angle_beta   90.00
_cell.angle_gamma   90.00
#
_symmetry.space_group_name_H-M   'P 1'
#
loop_
_entity.id
_entity.type
_entity.pdbx_description
1 polymer ?
#
loop_
_entity_poly.entity_id
_entity_poly.type
_entity_poly.pdbx_seq_one_letter_code
_entity_poly.pdbx_strand_id
1 'polypeptide(L)'
;FGGTILGVFAGFYFWFPRMSRRMYSERLARWHFAFTLIGMNLVFFTMHFLGLEGMPRRVYDYPPSMWTLNWLETVGAFILGIGQLIFVANVAWTFVRGPVSDPDPWGEIPGQQHEMRVPGVPVYAMPILGVPNGGSREGTTEASGPPRGP
;
A
#
# COMPACT_ATOMS: atom_id res chain seq x y z
N PHE A 1 -9.85 7.29 -12.54
CA PHE A 1 -9.55 7.84 -11.20
C PHE A 1 -9.45 6.71 -10.17
N GLY A 2 -10.54 5.98 -9.89
CA GLY A 2 -10.54 4.96 -8.82
C GLY A 2 -9.48 3.87 -8.93
N GLY A 3 -9.36 3.19 -10.08
CA GLY A 3 -8.40 2.08 -10.22
C GLY A 3 -6.94 2.50 -10.03
N THR A 4 -6.51 3.59 -10.67
CA THR A 4 -5.12 4.05 -10.60
C THR A 4 -4.76 4.56 -9.21
N ILE A 5 -5.60 5.40 -8.60
CA ILE A 5 -5.29 6.00 -7.29
C ILE A 5 -5.34 4.96 -6.17
N LEU A 6 -6.34 4.07 -6.18
CA LEU A 6 -6.39 2.98 -5.22
C LEU A 6 -5.20 2.03 -5.40
N GLY A 7 -4.78 1.76 -6.64
CA GLY A 7 -3.57 1.00 -6.92
C GLY A 7 -2.30 1.67 -6.41
N VAL A 8 -2.17 3.00 -6.58
CA VAL A 8 -1.05 3.77 -6.04
C VAL A 8 -1.04 3.73 -4.51
N PHE A 9 -2.19 3.87 -3.85
CA PHE A 9 -2.25 3.75 -2.39
C PHE A 9 -1.98 2.33 -1.89
N ALA A 10 -2.47 1.31 -2.59
CA ALA A 10 -2.15 -0.08 -2.27
C ALA A 10 -0.64 -0.35 -2.37
N GLY A 11 -0.02 0.08 -3.46
CA GLY A 11 1.43 0.00 -3.63
C GLY A 11 2.18 0.80 -2.57
N PHE A 12 1.71 2.00 -2.24
CA PHE A 12 2.30 2.80 -1.17
C PHE A 12 2.28 2.04 0.15
N TYR A 13 1.11 1.60 0.63
CA TYR A 13 1.03 0.88 1.91
C TYR A 13 1.82 -0.43 1.90
N PHE A 14 1.88 -1.12 0.77
CA PHE A 14 2.66 -2.36 0.63
C PHE A 14 4.17 -2.14 0.71
N TRP A 15 4.72 -1.16 -0.02
CA TRP A 15 6.17 -0.91 -0.05
C TRP A 15 6.66 0.05 1.04
N PHE A 16 5.78 0.82 1.66
CA PHE A 16 6.14 1.79 2.69
C PHE A 16 6.99 1.23 3.84
N PRO A 17 6.68 0.08 4.47
CA PRO A 17 7.53 -0.46 5.54
C PRO A 17 8.91 -0.88 5.02
N ARG A 18 9.00 -1.38 3.77
CA ARG A 18 10.29 -1.75 3.15
C ARG A 18 11.18 -0.55 2.90
N MET A 19 10.60 0.59 2.51
CA MET A 19 11.36 1.82 2.23
C MET A 19 11.69 2.61 3.51
N SER A 20 10.74 2.77 4.42
CA SER A 20 10.87 3.64 5.60
C SER A 20 11.44 2.96 6.84
N ARG A 21 11.53 1.62 6.83
CA ARG A 21 11.85 0.77 8.00
C ARG A 21 10.92 1.01 9.21
N ARG A 22 9.75 1.61 8.99
CA ARG A 22 8.75 1.90 10.01
C ARG A 22 7.38 1.40 9.58
N MET A 23 6.63 0.86 10.53
CA MET A 23 5.26 0.40 10.30
C MET A 23 4.28 1.54 10.49
N TYR A 24 3.32 1.67 9.57
CA TYR A 24 2.23 2.64 9.67
C TYR A 24 1.13 2.16 10.62
N SER A 25 0.25 3.08 11.05
CA SER A 25 -0.90 2.68 11.85
C SER A 25 -1.96 2.02 10.97
N GLU A 26 -2.20 0.74 11.20
CA GLU A 26 -3.19 -0.03 10.44
C GLU A 26 -4.62 0.51 10.64
N ARG A 27 -4.93 1.04 11.83
CA ARG A 27 -6.22 1.67 12.12
C ARG A 27 -6.45 2.90 11.24
N LEU A 28 -5.49 3.80 11.16
CA LEU A 28 -5.60 4.99 10.30
C LEU A 28 -5.62 4.63 8.81
N ALA A 29 -4.86 3.60 8.40
CA ALA A 29 -4.87 3.13 7.03
C ALA A 29 -6.25 2.58 6.61
N ARG A 30 -6.92 1.82 7.49
CA ARG A 30 -8.30 1.35 7.27
C ARG A 30 -9.30 2.51 7.19
N TRP A 31 -9.16 3.51 8.05
CA TRP A 31 -9.99 4.72 7.97
C TRP A 31 -9.78 5.46 6.66
N HIS A 32 -8.53 5.73 6.27
CA HIS A 32 -8.21 6.33 4.98
C HIS A 32 -8.86 5.57 3.82
N PHE A 33 -8.73 4.24 3.79
CA PHE A 33 -9.37 3.42 2.76
C PHE A 33 -10.90 3.57 2.74
N ALA A 34 -11.56 3.53 3.91
CA ALA A 34 -13.01 3.68 4.02
C ALA A 34 -13.48 5.06 3.54
N PHE A 35 -12.83 6.14 3.99
CA PHE A 35 -13.16 7.51 3.59
C PHE A 35 -12.94 7.75 2.10
N THR A 36 -11.81 7.30 1.56
CA THR A 36 -11.51 7.43 0.13
C THR A 36 -12.49 6.62 -0.72
N LEU A 37 -12.87 5.41 -0.29
CA LEU A 37 -13.86 4.60 -1.01
C LEU A 37 -15.25 5.23 -0.98
N ILE A 38 -15.73 5.64 0.19
CA ILE A 38 -17.06 6.26 0.34
C ILE A 38 -17.13 7.59 -0.40
N GLY A 39 -16.16 8.48 -0.20
CA GLY A 39 -16.12 9.79 -0.85
C GLY A 39 -16.03 9.66 -2.37
N MET A 40 -15.20 8.74 -2.88
CA MET A 40 -15.11 8.47 -4.31
C MET A 40 -16.46 8.02 -4.88
N ASN A 41 -17.10 7.02 -4.27
CA ASN A 41 -18.41 6.57 -4.75
C ASN A 41 -19.42 7.72 -4.72
N LEU A 42 -19.46 8.52 -3.65
CA LEU A 42 -20.42 9.63 -3.55
C LEU A 42 -20.23 10.68 -4.65
N VAL A 43 -19.00 11.09 -4.93
CA VAL A 43 -18.69 12.07 -6.01
C VAL A 43 -18.98 11.49 -7.39
N PHE A 44 -18.49 10.29 -7.69
CA PHE A 44 -18.65 9.73 -9.04
C PHE A 44 -20.09 9.28 -9.33
N PHE A 45 -20.83 8.76 -8.34
CA PHE A 45 -22.23 8.41 -8.55
C PHE A 45 -23.09 9.66 -8.78
N THR A 46 -22.91 10.72 -7.98
CA THR A 46 -23.66 11.97 -8.17
C THR A 46 -23.35 12.62 -9.50
N MET A 47 -22.07 12.68 -9.91
CA MET A 47 -21.69 13.15 -11.24
C MET A 47 -22.30 12.32 -12.37
N HIS A 48 -22.45 11.00 -12.18
CA HIS A 48 -23.10 10.15 -13.19
C HIS A 48 -24.56 10.55 -13.41
N PHE A 49 -25.31 10.77 -12.31
CA PHE A 49 -26.70 11.23 -12.39
C PHE A 49 -26.81 12.65 -12.97
N LEU A 50 -25.94 13.58 -12.55
CA LEU A 50 -25.88 14.94 -13.12
C LEU A 50 -25.60 14.94 -14.63
N GLY A 51 -24.72 14.03 -15.08
CA GLY A 51 -24.44 13.85 -16.50
C GLY A 51 -25.66 13.33 -17.28
N LEU A 52 -26.46 12.44 -16.69
CA LEU A 52 -27.69 11.93 -17.28
C LEU A 52 -28.79 13.01 -17.35
N GLU A 53 -28.83 13.93 -16.39
CA GLU A 53 -29.73 15.10 -16.42
C GLU A 53 -29.28 16.17 -17.44
N GLY A 54 -28.14 15.98 -18.11
CA GLY A 54 -27.68 16.83 -19.20
C GLY A 54 -26.81 17.99 -18.78
N MET A 55 -26.23 17.97 -17.57
CA MET A 55 -25.30 19.01 -17.13
C MET A 55 -24.02 19.02 -18.01
N PRO A 56 -23.71 20.11 -18.73
CA PRO A 56 -22.50 20.19 -19.53
C PRO A 56 -21.26 20.26 -18.64
N ARG A 57 -20.14 19.69 -19.11
CA ARG A 57 -18.84 19.89 -18.46
C ARG A 57 -18.43 21.37 -18.50
N ARG A 58 -17.69 21.83 -17.47
CA ARG A 58 -17.12 23.19 -17.38
C ARG A 58 -18.16 24.31 -17.24
N VAL A 59 -19.21 24.04 -16.48
CA VAL A 59 -20.25 25.01 -16.15
C VAL A 59 -20.13 25.35 -14.66
N TYR A 60 -20.14 26.64 -14.33
CA TYR A 60 -20.00 27.13 -12.95
C TYR A 60 -21.34 27.49 -12.30
N ASP A 61 -22.41 27.66 -13.11
CA ASP A 61 -23.74 28.04 -12.65
C ASP A 61 -24.77 27.04 -13.17
N TYR A 62 -25.69 26.61 -12.31
CA TYR A 62 -26.62 25.53 -12.60
C TYR A 62 -28.03 25.84 -12.10
N PRO A 63 -29.07 25.37 -12.81
CA PRO A 63 -30.45 25.64 -12.43
C PRO A 63 -30.79 25.02 -11.07
N PRO A 64 -31.76 25.59 -10.32
CA PRO A 64 -32.13 25.10 -8.99
C PRO A 64 -32.53 23.62 -8.95
N SER A 65 -33.00 23.06 -10.06
CA SER A 65 -33.37 21.64 -10.17
C SER A 65 -32.19 20.69 -9.97
N MET A 66 -30.97 21.11 -10.32
CA MET A 66 -29.74 20.30 -10.22
C MET A 66 -28.94 20.59 -8.94
N TRP A 67 -29.45 21.48 -8.08
CA TRP A 67 -28.74 21.95 -6.89
C TRP A 67 -28.39 20.81 -5.92
N THR A 68 -29.36 19.93 -5.65
CA THR A 68 -29.22 18.85 -4.65
C THR A 68 -28.08 17.89 -4.98
N LEU A 69 -27.95 17.50 -6.25
CA LEU A 69 -26.90 16.57 -6.68
C LEU A 69 -25.52 17.23 -6.67
N ASN A 70 -25.41 18.51 -7.08
CA ASN A 70 -24.16 19.27 -7.00
C ASN A 70 -23.73 19.50 -5.54
N TRP A 71 -24.69 19.76 -4.65
CA TRP A 71 -24.41 19.89 -3.23
C TRP A 71 -23.92 18.57 -2.62
N LEU A 72 -24.54 17.44 -2.99
CA LEU A 72 -24.10 16.11 -2.54
C LEU A 72 -22.71 15.74 -3.08
N GLU A 73 -22.41 16.12 -4.32
CA GLU A 73 -21.08 15.99 -4.93
C GLU A 73 -20.03 16.76 -4.13
N THR A 74 -20.34 18.01 -3.76
CA THR A 74 -19.47 18.83 -2.89
C THR A 74 -19.22 18.18 -1.53
N VAL A 75 -20.27 17.64 -0.89
CA VAL A 75 -20.13 16.91 0.38
C VAL A 75 -19.22 15.69 0.20
N GLY A 76 -19.38 14.93 -0.89
CA GLY A 76 -18.50 13.81 -1.24
C GLY A 76 -17.05 14.23 -1.45
N ALA A 77 -16.81 15.38 -2.08
CA ALA A 77 -15.48 15.92 -2.30
C ALA A 77 -14.79 16.28 -0.96
N PHE A 78 -15.52 16.85 0.00
CA PHE A 78 -15.00 17.11 1.34
C PHE A 78 -14.66 15.82 2.09
N ILE A 79 -15.49 14.77 2.00
CA ILE A 79 -15.22 13.45 2.60
C ILE A 79 -13.94 12.84 2.00
N LEU A 80 -13.76 12.93 0.68
CA LEU A 80 -12.54 12.52 -0.01
C LEU A 80 -11.32 13.32 0.48
N GLY A 81 -11.47 14.63 0.66
CA GLY A 81 -10.44 15.50 1.22
C GLY A 81 -10.03 15.08 2.64
N ILE A 82 -10.99 14.73 3.50
CA ILE A 82 -10.74 14.20 4.85
C ILE A 82 -9.97 12.88 4.77
N GLY A 83 -10.32 11.98 3.84
CA GLY A 83 -9.56 10.76 3.58
C GLY A 83 -8.08 11.06 3.30
N GLN A 84 -7.80 12.04 2.43
CA GLN A 84 -6.44 12.45 2.11
C GLN A 84 -5.70 13.05 3.31
N LEU A 85 -6.39 13.81 4.17
CA LEU A 85 -5.82 14.33 5.42
C LEU A 85 -5.44 13.20 6.38
N ILE A 86 -6.28 12.16 6.50
CA ILE A 86 -5.97 10.98 7.32
C ILE A 86 -4.72 10.27 6.79
N PHE A 87 -4.57 10.16 5.46
CA PHE A 87 -3.36 9.60 4.85
C PHE A 87 -2.10 10.38 5.25
N VAL A 88 -2.11 11.71 5.07
CA VAL A 88 -0.97 12.56 5.43
C VAL A 88 -0.68 12.49 6.93
N ALA A 89 -1.71 12.50 7.77
CA ALA A 89 -1.57 12.37 9.22
C ALA A 89 -0.94 11.01 9.61
N ASN A 90 -1.32 9.92 8.93
CA ASN A 90 -0.75 8.60 9.18
C ASN A 90 0.74 8.54 8.81
N VAL A 91 1.08 9.08 7.64
CA VAL A 91 2.48 9.16 7.17
C VAL A 91 3.32 10.00 8.14
N ALA A 92 2.85 11.19 8.51
CA ALA A 92 3.53 12.06 9.47
C ALA A 92 3.70 11.40 10.84
N TRP A 93 2.65 10.75 11.35
CA TRP A 93 2.70 10.01 12.61
C TRP A 93 3.73 8.87 12.55
N THR A 94 3.84 8.18 11.42
CA THR A 94 4.78 7.07 11.24
C THR A 94 6.24 7.56 11.29
N PHE A 95 6.54 8.72 10.71
CA PHE A 95 7.88 9.31 10.80
C PHE A 95 8.27 9.75 12.21
N VAL A 96 7.31 10.21 13.03
CA VAL A 96 7.61 10.66 14.40
C VAL A 96 7.60 9.49 15.39
N ARG A 97 6.60 8.61 15.33
CA ARG A 97 6.29 7.60 16.36
C ARG A 97 6.05 6.18 15.82
N GLY A 98 6.18 5.96 14.52
CA GLY A 98 5.98 4.65 13.93
C GLY A 98 6.96 3.61 14.50
N PRO A 99 6.47 2.43 14.92
CA PRO A 99 7.34 1.37 15.40
C PRO A 99 8.27 0.88 14.28
N VAL A 100 9.45 0.39 14.66
CA VAL A 100 10.41 -0.21 13.71
C VAL A 100 9.73 -1.40 13.02
N SER A 101 9.74 -1.42 11.69
CA SER A 101 9.12 -2.52 10.94
C SER A 101 9.95 -3.79 11.08
N ASP A 102 9.26 -4.93 11.17
CA ASP A 102 9.91 -6.23 10.99
C ASP A 102 10.62 -6.27 9.62
N PRO A 103 11.82 -6.84 9.52
CA PRO A 103 12.51 -6.94 8.23
C PRO A 103 11.80 -7.83 7.21
N ASP A 104 10.87 -8.70 7.62
CA ASP A 104 9.83 -9.25 6.75
C ASP A 104 8.43 -8.77 7.21
N PRO A 105 7.95 -7.61 6.71
CA PRO A 105 6.69 -7.04 7.17
C PRO A 105 5.44 -7.81 6.69
N TRP A 106 5.57 -8.70 5.70
CA TRP A 106 4.43 -9.37 5.05
C TRP A 106 4.48 -10.90 5.12
N GLY A 107 5.62 -11.50 5.48
CA GLY A 107 5.76 -12.97 5.59
C GLY A 107 5.87 -13.70 4.25
N GLU A 108 6.11 -12.98 3.15
CA GLU A 108 5.86 -13.45 1.78
C GLU A 108 6.98 -14.27 1.16
N ILE A 109 8.17 -14.39 1.78
CA ILE A 109 9.25 -15.21 1.23
C ILE A 109 9.25 -16.58 1.93
N PRO A 110 8.80 -17.67 1.26
CA PRO A 110 8.96 -19.02 1.77
C PRO A 110 10.46 -19.31 1.89
N GLY A 111 10.96 -19.53 3.12
CA GLY A 111 12.37 -19.84 3.39
C GLY A 111 13.07 -18.86 4.35
N GLN A 112 12.66 -17.59 4.39
CA GLN A 112 13.29 -16.58 5.28
C GLN A 112 12.89 -16.70 6.76
N GLN A 113 11.84 -17.49 7.05
CA GLN A 113 11.25 -17.65 8.39
C GLN A 113 12.20 -18.37 9.37
N HIS A 114 13.13 -19.16 8.84
CA HIS A 114 14.05 -20.01 9.61
C HIS A 114 15.53 -19.71 9.35
N GLU A 115 15.86 -18.70 8.53
CA GLU A 115 17.24 -18.36 8.22
C GLU A 115 17.89 -17.56 9.36
N MET A 116 19.06 -18.03 9.81
CA MET A 116 19.86 -17.35 10.82
C MET A 116 20.35 -16.02 10.24
N ARG A 117 19.93 -14.92 10.86
CA ARG A 117 20.21 -13.57 10.37
C ARG A 117 21.71 -13.23 10.46
N VAL A 118 22.30 -12.84 9.33
CA VAL A 118 23.63 -12.21 9.32
C VAL A 118 23.47 -10.72 9.65
N PRO A 119 24.12 -10.21 10.72
CA PRO A 119 24.08 -8.78 11.03
C PRO A 119 24.64 -7.96 9.87
N GLY A 120 23.92 -6.91 9.45
CA GLY A 120 24.40 -5.94 8.46
C GLY A 120 24.01 -6.19 7.00
N VAL A 121 23.38 -7.33 6.67
CA VAL A 121 22.89 -7.60 5.31
C VAL A 121 21.41 -7.20 5.21
N PRO A 122 21.01 -6.32 4.25
CA PRO A 122 19.61 -6.03 4.02
C PRO A 122 18.90 -7.25 3.42
N VAL A 123 17.64 -7.46 3.81
CA VAL A 123 16.84 -8.66 3.45
C VAL A 123 16.78 -8.92 1.94
N TYR A 124 16.75 -7.88 1.11
CA TYR A 124 16.75 -8.02 -0.36
C TYR A 124 18.08 -8.50 -0.96
N ALA A 125 19.18 -8.41 -0.20
CA ALA A 125 20.52 -8.83 -0.64
C ALA A 125 20.86 -10.25 -0.16
N MET A 126 19.96 -10.90 0.59
CA MET A 126 20.11 -12.32 0.90
C MET A 126 19.79 -13.12 -0.36
N PRO A 127 20.66 -14.05 -0.79
CA PRO A 127 20.27 -14.99 -1.83
C PRO A 127 19.06 -15.77 -1.33
N ILE A 128 18.05 -15.95 -2.18
CA ILE A 128 17.00 -16.95 -1.95
C ILE A 128 17.70 -18.29 -2.05
N LEU A 129 18.33 -18.74 -0.95
CA LEU A 129 18.69 -20.12 -0.77
C LEU A 129 17.35 -20.83 -0.60
N GLY A 130 16.74 -21.16 -1.74
CA GLY A 130 15.62 -22.06 -1.79
C GLY A 130 16.12 -23.40 -1.30
N VAL A 131 16.13 -23.61 0.02
CA VAL A 131 16.13 -24.94 0.60
C VAL A 131 14.69 -25.39 0.41
N PRO A 132 14.43 -26.30 -0.55
CA PRO A 132 13.08 -26.84 -0.71
C PRO A 132 12.72 -27.52 0.61
N ASN A 133 11.53 -27.22 1.14
CA ASN A 133 11.02 -27.87 2.34
C ASN A 133 11.21 -29.39 2.25
N GLY A 134 12.10 -29.94 3.08
CA GLY A 134 12.36 -31.39 3.16
C GLY A 134 13.80 -31.85 2.90
N GLY A 135 14.73 -30.98 2.52
CA GLY A 135 16.15 -31.36 2.38
C GLY A 135 16.92 -31.27 3.69
N SER A 136 17.18 -32.40 4.34
CA SER A 136 18.20 -32.50 5.39
C SER A 136 19.55 -31.96 4.90
N ARG A 137 20.34 -31.39 5.80
CA ARG A 137 21.67 -30.79 5.58
C ARG A 137 22.75 -31.83 5.20
N GLU A 138 22.51 -32.66 4.20
CA GLU A 138 23.47 -33.64 3.69
C GLU A 138 23.65 -33.40 2.20
N GLY A 139 24.73 -32.71 1.82
CA GLY A 139 25.05 -32.57 0.39
C GLY A 139 26.12 -31.55 0.03
N THR A 140 26.49 -30.62 0.92
CA THR A 140 27.48 -29.58 0.56
C THR A 140 28.91 -29.86 1.01
N THR A 141 29.25 -31.11 1.29
CA THR A 141 30.61 -31.52 1.71
C THR A 141 31.44 -32.18 0.60
N GLU A 142 30.99 -32.17 -0.66
CA GLU A 142 31.65 -32.88 -1.75
C GLU A 142 32.14 -31.93 -2.86
N ALA A 143 32.95 -30.93 -2.51
CA ALA A 143 33.65 -30.10 -3.50
C ALA A 143 35.00 -29.54 -3.02
N SER A 144 35.75 -30.29 -2.20
CA SER A 144 37.14 -29.94 -1.88
C SER A 144 38.04 -31.18 -1.81
N GLY A 145 38.14 -31.90 -2.94
CA GLY A 145 39.24 -32.85 -3.14
C GLY A 145 40.55 -32.08 -3.38
N PRO A 146 41.68 -32.47 -2.76
CA PRO A 146 42.94 -31.75 -2.93
C PRO A 146 43.50 -31.90 -4.36
N PRO A 147 44.21 -30.89 -4.89
CA PRO A 147 44.72 -30.93 -6.25
C PRO A 147 45.77 -32.04 -6.40
N ARG A 148 45.51 -33.02 -7.28
CA ARG A 148 46.53 -33.95 -7.76
C ARG A 148 47.40 -33.21 -8.78
N GLY A 149 48.62 -32.87 -8.39
CA GLY A 149 49.65 -32.41 -9.31
C GLY A 149 50.21 -33.58 -10.14
N PRO A 150 50.83 -33.31 -11.30
CA PRO A 150 51.75 -34.24 -11.95
C PRO A 150 53.09 -34.33 -11.20
#